data_AF-A0A4P9ZYW1-F1
#
_entry.id   AF-A0A4P9ZYW1-F1
#
_cell.length_a   1.000
_cell.length_b   1.000
_cell.length_c   1.000
_cell.angle_alpha   90.00
_cell.angle_beta   90.00
_cell.angle_gamma   90.00
#
_symmetry.space_group_name_H-M   'P 1'
#
loop_
_entity.id
_entity.type
_entity.pdbx_description
1 polymer ?
#
loop_
_entity_poly.entity_id
_entity_poly.type
_entity_poly.pdbx_seq_one_letter_code
_entity_poly.pdbx_strand_id
1 'polypeptide(L)' 'MPSKIASRTSLNKFNRVIYNTLFKRNSMFIGTIMASAFIFQLSFDNVVNGWFARRNAGVSL' A
#
# COMPACT_ATOMS: atom_id res chain seq x y z
N MET A 1 -18.46 -8.07 16.89
CA MET A 1 -17.56 -7.30 17.81
C MET A 1 -16.25 -8.06 17.92
N PRO A 2 -15.07 -7.43 17.72
CA PRO A 2 -13.81 -8.10 18.02
C PRO A 2 -13.79 -8.47 19.50
N SER A 3 -13.42 -9.71 19.82
CA SER A 3 -13.31 -10.15 21.21
C SER A 3 -12.28 -9.26 21.94
N LYS A 4 -12.47 -9.04 23.25
CA LYS A 4 -11.57 -8.19 24.04
C LYS A 4 -10.10 -8.67 23.97
N ILE A 5 -9.89 -9.93 23.64
CA ILE A 5 -8.57 -10.57 23.41
C ILE A 5 -7.96 -10.09 22.08
N ALA A 6 -8.71 -10.07 20.97
CA ALA A 6 -8.25 -9.54 19.70
C ALA A 6 -7.90 -8.04 19.79
N SER A 7 -8.65 -7.26 20.57
CA SER A 7 -8.40 -5.81 20.72
C SER A 7 -7.10 -5.43 21.45
N ARG A 8 -6.40 -6.38 22.08
CA ARG A 8 -5.13 -6.14 22.79
C ARG A 8 -3.89 -6.43 21.95
N THR A 9 -4.04 -7.14 20.83
CA THR A 9 -2.93 -7.44 19.92
C THR A 9 -2.43 -6.16 19.27
N SER A 10 -1.11 -5.94 19.29
CA SER A 10 -0.45 -4.76 18.68
C SER A 10 -0.92 -4.50 17.25
N LEU A 11 -1.08 -5.58 16.47
CA LEU A 11 -1.56 -5.56 15.09
C LEU A 11 -2.99 -4.99 14.96
N ASN A 12 -3.89 -5.33 15.89
CA ASN A 12 -5.27 -4.83 15.90
C ASN A 12 -5.35 -3.36 16.34
N LYS A 13 -4.46 -2.91 17.22
CA LYS A 13 -4.34 -1.47 17.55
C LYS A 13 -3.84 -0.69 16.34
N PHE A 14 -2.81 -1.18 15.67
CA PHE A 14 -2.25 -0.56 14.47
C PHE A 14 -3.28 -0.48 13.33
N ASN A 15 -3.98 -1.58 13.02
CA ASN A 15 -5.03 -1.60 11.99
C ASN A 15 -6.16 -0.61 12.30
N ARG A 16 -6.56 -0.48 13.57
CA ARG A 16 -7.60 0.47 13.99
C ARG A 16 -7.14 1.92 13.85
N VAL A 17 -5.87 2.21 14.09
CA VAL A 17 -5.29 3.54 13.84
C VAL A 17 -5.30 3.84 12.34
N ILE A 18 -4.79 2.94 11.50
CA ILE A 18 -4.79 3.11 10.04
C ILE A 18 -6.21 3.37 9.53
N TYR A 19 -7.18 2.54 9.93
CA TYR A 19 -8.56 2.68 9.49
C TYR A 19 -9.18 4.03 9.89
N ASN A 20 -9.01 4.44 11.15
CA ASN A 20 -9.55 5.71 11.63
C ASN A 20 -8.90 6.94 10.97
N THR A 21 -7.64 6.81 10.54
CA THR A 21 -6.86 7.96 10.04
C THR A 21 -6.95 8.10 8.52
N LEU A 22 -6.86 6.99 7.79
CA LEU A 22 -6.81 7.00 6.33
C LEU A 22 -8.16 6.70 5.67
N PHE A 23 -9.00 5.86 6.29
CA PHE A 23 -10.20 5.32 5.62
C PHE A 23 -11.52 5.88 6.18
N LYS A 24 -11.58 6.26 7.45
CA LYS A 24 -12.83 6.71 8.10
C LYS A 24 -13.23 8.15 7.73
N ARG A 25 -12.27 9.00 7.34
CA ARG A 25 -12.54 10.40 6.96
C ARG A 25 -12.64 10.49 5.44
N ASN A 26 -13.85 10.64 4.90
CA ASN A 26 -14.14 10.67 3.44
C ASN A 26 -13.20 11.59 2.62
N SER A 27 -12.80 12.74 3.16
CA SER A 27 -11.88 13.67 2.47
C SER A 27 -10.41 13.23 2.50
N MET A 28 -9.97 12.51 3.55
CA MET A 28 -8.62 11.95 3.63
C MET A 28 -8.44 10.73 2.72
N PHE A 29 -9.52 10.02 2.42
CA PHE A 29 -9.51 8.83 1.57
C PHE A 29 -9.00 9.16 0.15
N ILE A 30 -9.59 10.15 -0.50
CA ILE A 30 -9.21 10.54 -1.87
C ILE A 30 -7.80 11.14 -1.90
N GLY A 31 -7.44 11.99 -0.94
CA GLY A 31 -6.10 12.58 -0.85
C GLY A 31 -5.00 11.52 -0.67
N THR A 32 -5.27 10.50 0.13
CA THR A 32 -4.33 9.37 0.34
C THR A 32 -4.20 8.54 -0.93
N ILE A 33 -5.30 8.29 -1.66
CA ILE A 33 -5.24 7.56 -2.95
C ILE A 33 -4.43 8.35 -3.97
N MET A 34 -4.64 9.65 -4.10
CA MET A 34 -3.90 10.49 -5.05
C MET A 34 -2.40 10.56 -4.71
N ALA A 35 -2.06 10.75 -3.44
CA ALA A 35 -0.66 10.77 -3.01
C ALA A 35 0.04 9.41 -3.19
N SER A 36 -0.65 8.32 -2.84
CA SER A 36 -0.11 6.97 -3.04
C SER A 36 0.01 6.59 -4.51
N ALA A 37 -0.88 7.08 -5.39
CA ALA A 37 -0.80 6.83 -6.82
C ALA A 37 0.49 7.39 -7.44
N PHE A 38 0.92 8.60 -7.07
CA PHE A 38 2.18 9.18 -7.56
C PHE A 38 3.41 8.37 -7.12
N ILE A 39 3.45 7.97 -5.84
CA ILE A 39 4.54 7.16 -5.29
C ILE A 39 4.54 5.77 -5.92
N PHE A 40 3.35 5.19 -6.09
CA PHE A 40 3.16 3.88 -6.69
C PHE A 40 3.60 3.88 -8.14
N GLN A 41 3.21 4.86 -8.95
CA GLN A 41 3.60 4.95 -10.35
C GLN A 41 5.14 4.91 -10.51
N LEU A 42 5.86 5.80 -9.81
CA LEU A 42 7.32 5.84 -9.87
C LEU A 42 7.97 4.51 -9.44
N SER A 43 7.47 3.93 -8.35
CA SER A 43 8.04 2.69 -7.81
C SER A 43 7.72 1.49 -8.70
N PHE A 44 6.49 1.43 -9.20
CA PHE A 44 5.97 0.35 -10.01
C PHE A 44 6.67 0.28 -11.37
N ASP A 45 6.85 1.43 -12.04
CA ASP A 45 7.58 1.49 -13.32
C ASP A 45 9.00 0.94 -13.19
N ASN A 46 9.74 1.36 -12.15
CA ASN A 46 11.10 0.87 -11.90
C ASN A 46 11.14 -0.64 -11.60
N VAL A 47 10.22 -1.13 -10.77
CA VAL A 47 10.17 -2.54 -10.38
C VAL A 47 9.78 -3.42 -11.57
N VAL A 48 8.75 -3.04 -12.31
CA VAL A 48 8.24 -3.81 -13.45
C VAL A 48 9.24 -3.80 -14.59
N ASN A 49 9.83 -2.64 -14.92
CA ASN A 49 10.85 -2.56 -15.97
C ASN A 49 12.09 -3.37 -15.60
N GLY A 50 12.54 -3.30 -14.34
CA GLY A 50 13.67 -4.10 -13.85
C GLY A 50 13.36 -5.60 -13.88
N TRP A 51 12.17 -6.00 -13.45
CA TRP A 51 11.73 -7.40 -13.52
C TRP A 51 11.63 -7.90 -14.97
N PHE A 52 11.05 -7.09 -15.86
CA PHE A 52 10.91 -7.39 -17.28
C PHE A 52 12.28 -7.53 -17.96
N ALA A 53 13.20 -6.59 -17.72
CA ALA A 53 14.56 -6.65 -18.25
C ALA A 53 15.32 -7.88 -17.77
N ARG A 54 15.16 -8.28 -16.50
CA ARG A 54 15.78 -9.49 -15.95
C ARG A 54 15.16 -10.78 -16.50
N ARG A 55 13.86 -10.76 -16.79
CA ARG A 55 13.13 -11.90 -17.37
C ARG A 55 13.44 -12.09 -18.85
N ASN A 56 13.68 -11.00 -19.59
CA ASN A 56 14.06 -11.01 -21.00
C ASN A 56 15.57 -10.84 -21.22
N ALA A 57 16.38 -10.99 -20.17
CA ALA A 57 17.84 -10.96 -20.26
C ALA A 57 18.30 -12.14 -21.11
N GLY A 58 18.49 -11.89 -22.40
CA GLY A 58 18.75 -12.89 -23.43
C GLY A 58 18.03 -12.63 -24.77
N VAL A 59 17.04 -11.73 -24.81
CA VAL A 59 16.32 -11.31 -26.03
C VAL A 59 16.70 -9.87 -26.46
N SER A 60 17.65 -9.24 -25.76
CA SER A 60 18.26 -7.99 -26.22
C SER A 60 19.35 -8.31 -27.24
N LEU A 61 19.12 -7.94 -28.51
CA LEU A 61 20.20 -7.51 -29.41
C LEU A 61 20.81 -6.20 -28.89
#